data_AF-A0A4R0XM72-F1
#
_entry.id   AF-A0A4R0XM72-F1
#
_cell.length_a   1.000
_cell.length_b   1.000
_cell.length_c   1.000
_cell.angle_alpha   90.00
_cell.angle_beta   90.00
_cell.angle_gamma   90.00
#
_symmetry.space_group_name_H-M   'P 1'
#
loop_
_entity.id
_entity.type
_entity.pdbx_description
1 polymer ?
#
loop_
_entity_poly.entity_id
_entity_poly.type
_entity_poly.pdbx_seq_one_letter_code
_entity_poly.pdbx_strand_id
1 'polypeptide(L)'
;MYEHKKIEKKWQNYWEENNIFKTTEKSNKKFYVLDMFPYPSGAGLHVGHPEGYTATDIVARYKRLKGFDVLHPIGWDAFGLPAEQYAIKTGNHPKEFTQHNINNFRRQIKSLGFSYDYNKEIDTTDPKYYKQTQWIFSQMYKNGLAEIKDIEVNWCQELGTVLANEEVLTTEDGRKVSERGEFPVIKKPMKQWVLKITEFADELLEGLEEVDWPNSLKSLQRNWIGKEVKNGKVSYHLRDWIFARQRYWGEPFPIAFDEENNVLLIEDLVELPEMDEIKPSGNGESPLANNIDWLYFEIDGKKYRRDTNTMPQWAGSSWYYIAYILKNSDGSYEDLNSPEAKRRMKKWLPVDLYVGGQEHAVLHLLYARFWHKVLHKIGVVPTSEPFHKVVNQGMILGTDGLKMSKSKGNVINPDDIVEELGADTLRVYEMFMGPLIDTKAWSTESIKGIRKWLERVERMYSLNRTNSNKTSGEYNKLVKELTKDIEELKFNTAISKLMVYVNSVYKVKETNIEELKGFAIMLSIFAPHLAEELMENEGYEPIHKHEWPTFDEKLIKSGKTTIVIQVLGKLRAAFEFDVVPSKEEIIEMAKKHENVKKFLTGEILKIIYIPNKLINFVVK
;
A
#
# COMPACT_ATOMS: atom_id res chain seq x y z
N MET A 1 -28.34 -16.67 9.71
CA MET A 1 -27.58 -15.60 9.04
C MET A 1 -26.41 -15.33 9.96
N TYR A 2 -25.17 -15.51 9.51
CA TYR A 2 -23.95 -15.25 10.29
C TYR A 2 -24.03 -13.94 11.09
N GLU A 3 -23.95 -14.01 12.42
CA GLU A 3 -24.07 -12.85 13.33
C GLU A 3 -22.78 -12.02 13.36
N HIS A 4 -22.46 -11.38 12.22
CA HIS A 4 -21.20 -10.66 12.01
C HIS A 4 -20.83 -9.67 13.12
N LYS A 5 -21.79 -8.87 13.60
CA LYS A 5 -21.54 -7.89 14.68
C LYS A 5 -20.97 -8.54 15.94
N LYS A 6 -21.48 -9.71 16.31
CA LYS A 6 -21.02 -10.46 17.48
C LYS A 6 -19.68 -11.13 17.20
N ILE A 7 -19.56 -11.79 16.05
CA ILE A 7 -18.42 -12.64 15.72
C ILE A 7 -17.18 -11.79 15.41
N GLU A 8 -17.32 -10.73 14.63
CA GLU A 8 -16.22 -9.82 14.31
C GLU A 8 -15.67 -9.17 15.59
N LYS A 9 -16.56 -8.69 16.48
CA LYS A 9 -16.14 -8.10 17.75
C LYS A 9 -15.44 -9.10 18.67
N LYS A 10 -15.94 -10.34 18.75
CA LYS A 10 -15.32 -11.44 19.50
C LYS A 10 -13.88 -11.68 19.04
N TRP A 11 -13.66 -11.87 17.74
CA TRP A 11 -12.33 -12.21 17.22
C TRP A 11 -11.36 -11.02 17.24
N GLN A 12 -11.86 -9.79 17.01
CA GLN A 12 -11.06 -8.58 17.19
C GLN A 12 -10.54 -8.45 18.62
N ASN A 13 -11.41 -8.64 19.62
CA ASN A 13 -11.01 -8.63 21.03
C ASN A 13 -10.00 -9.75 21.33
N TYR A 14 -10.27 -10.98 20.86
CA TYR A 14 -9.36 -12.11 21.05
C TYR A 14 -7.96 -11.82 20.50
N TRP A 15 -7.86 -11.30 19.27
CA TRP A 15 -6.56 -11.00 18.65
C TRP A 15 -5.80 -9.89 19.38
N GLU A 16 -6.51 -8.88 19.88
CA GLU A 16 -5.94 -7.77 20.65
C GLU A 16 -5.44 -8.23 22.03
N GLU A 17 -6.28 -8.90 22.81
CA GLU A 17 -5.94 -9.40 24.16
C GLU A 17 -4.74 -10.37 24.13
N ASN A 18 -4.64 -11.18 23.06
CA ASN A 18 -3.57 -12.16 22.90
C ASN A 18 -2.37 -11.64 22.09
N ASN A 19 -2.38 -10.37 21.64
CA ASN A 19 -1.32 -9.76 20.83
C ASN A 19 -0.91 -10.61 19.61
N ILE A 20 -1.89 -11.20 18.93
CA ILE A 20 -1.67 -12.23 17.89
C ILE A 20 -0.80 -11.72 16.72
N PHE A 21 -0.91 -10.42 16.41
CA PHE A 21 -0.22 -9.82 15.27
C PHE A 21 1.11 -9.16 15.61
N LYS A 22 1.56 -9.25 16.87
CA LYS A 22 2.85 -8.74 17.31
C LYS A 22 3.98 -9.27 16.43
N THR A 23 4.86 -8.37 16.00
CA THR A 23 6.05 -8.71 15.21
C THR A 23 6.92 -9.67 16.01
N THR A 24 7.18 -10.85 15.45
CA THR A 24 8.07 -11.85 16.06
C THR A 24 9.48 -11.75 15.49
N GLU A 25 10.44 -12.29 16.22
CA GLU A 25 11.83 -12.46 15.78
C GLU A 25 12.32 -13.89 16.02
N LYS A 26 11.50 -14.89 15.66
CA LYS A 26 11.70 -16.31 15.95
C LYS A 26 12.14 -17.13 14.74
N SER A 27 12.05 -16.56 13.54
CA SER A 27 12.29 -17.25 12.27
C SER A 27 13.53 -16.70 11.57
N ASN A 28 14.13 -17.51 10.71
CA ASN A 28 15.15 -17.04 9.76
C ASN A 28 14.53 -16.40 8.51
N LYS A 29 13.21 -16.54 8.32
CA LYS A 29 12.45 -15.90 7.24
C LYS A 29 11.75 -14.66 7.79
N LYS A 30 11.97 -13.52 7.15
CA LYS A 30 11.29 -12.25 7.46
C LYS A 30 10.43 -11.80 6.28
N PHE A 31 9.36 -11.08 6.56
CA PHE A 31 8.61 -10.36 5.55
C PHE A 31 8.16 -9.01 6.11
N TYR A 32 8.64 -7.93 5.53
CA TYR A 32 8.19 -6.58 5.81
C TYR A 32 7.19 -6.17 4.73
N VAL A 33 5.90 -6.17 5.09
CA VAL A 33 4.81 -5.68 4.25
C VAL A 33 4.28 -4.38 4.84
N LEU A 34 4.08 -3.40 3.97
CA LEU A 34 3.79 -2.04 4.41
C LEU A 34 2.77 -1.35 3.51
N ASP A 35 1.83 -0.71 4.18
CA ASP A 35 0.86 0.20 3.59
C ASP A 35 1.41 1.62 3.58
N MET A 36 1.06 2.40 2.56
CA MET A 36 1.19 3.84 2.68
C MET A 36 0.24 4.35 3.77
N PHE A 37 0.81 4.76 4.90
CA PHE A 37 0.05 5.20 6.07
C PHE A 37 -0.84 6.42 5.80
N PRO A 38 -2.01 6.55 6.46
CA PRO A 38 -2.98 7.57 6.13
C PRO A 38 -2.66 8.95 6.73
N TYR A 39 -3.12 9.99 6.03
CA TYR A 39 -3.31 11.31 6.62
C TYR A 39 -4.57 11.33 7.50
N PRO A 40 -4.51 11.79 8.77
CA PRO A 40 -5.67 12.01 9.63
C PRO A 40 -6.42 13.31 9.25
N SER A 41 -6.63 13.53 7.95
CA SER A 41 -7.15 14.75 7.33
C SER A 41 -8.63 14.65 6.95
N GLY A 42 -9.44 14.03 7.80
CA GLY A 42 -10.89 14.03 7.66
C GLY A 42 -11.57 13.30 8.81
N ALA A 43 -12.91 13.26 8.82
CA ALA A 43 -13.67 12.65 9.92
C ALA A 43 -13.36 11.16 10.13
N GLY A 44 -13.00 10.43 9.08
CA GLY A 44 -12.64 9.02 9.11
C GLY A 44 -12.06 8.55 7.78
N LEU A 45 -11.83 7.26 7.65
CA LEU A 45 -11.58 6.57 6.38
C LEU A 45 -12.80 6.69 5.45
N HIS A 46 -12.55 6.49 4.17
CA HIS A 46 -13.56 6.08 3.19
C HIS A 46 -13.17 4.72 2.62
N VAL A 47 -14.11 3.99 2.00
CA VAL A 47 -13.91 2.62 1.45
C VAL A 47 -12.84 2.49 0.34
N GLY A 48 -12.13 3.56 0.00
CA GLY A 48 -10.95 3.47 -0.88
C GLY A 48 -9.65 3.17 -0.14
N HIS A 49 -9.56 3.54 1.15
CA HIS A 49 -8.36 3.25 1.94
C HIS A 49 -8.20 1.74 2.24
N PRO A 50 -9.28 1.02 2.63
CA PRO A 50 -9.19 -0.40 2.93
C PRO A 50 -8.71 -1.28 1.78
N GLU A 51 -8.78 -0.85 0.51
CA GLU A 51 -8.41 -1.71 -0.62
C GLU A 51 -6.93 -2.11 -0.57
N GLY A 52 -6.04 -1.12 -0.44
CA GLY A 52 -4.61 -1.37 -0.27
C GLY A 52 -4.30 -2.11 1.04
N TYR A 53 -4.97 -1.72 2.13
CA TYR A 53 -4.76 -2.31 3.45
C TYR A 53 -5.23 -3.76 3.54
N THR A 54 -6.27 -4.13 2.80
CA THR A 54 -6.75 -5.50 2.68
C THR A 54 -5.75 -6.34 1.89
N ALA A 55 -5.18 -5.81 0.81
CA ALA A 55 -4.17 -6.49 0.01
C ALA A 55 -2.92 -6.85 0.84
N THR A 56 -2.39 -5.89 1.60
CA THR A 56 -1.24 -6.13 2.49
C THR A 56 -1.59 -7.06 3.65
N ASP A 57 -2.78 -6.95 4.23
CA ASP A 57 -3.24 -7.83 5.31
C ASP A 57 -3.35 -9.29 4.85
N ILE A 58 -3.86 -9.52 3.63
CA ILE A 58 -3.89 -10.85 3.00
C ILE A 58 -2.47 -11.43 2.93
N VAL A 59 -1.50 -10.64 2.46
CA VAL A 59 -0.11 -11.08 2.34
C VAL A 59 0.51 -11.29 3.71
N ALA A 60 0.29 -10.40 4.68
CA ALA A 60 0.77 -10.53 6.04
C ALA A 60 0.29 -11.83 6.70
N ARG A 61 -1.02 -12.11 6.64
CA ARG A 61 -1.62 -13.34 7.18
C ARG A 61 -1.09 -14.58 6.47
N TYR A 62 -1.00 -14.56 5.14
CA TYR A 62 -0.40 -15.64 4.35
C TYR A 62 1.04 -15.92 4.76
N LYS A 63 1.88 -14.88 4.92
CA LYS A 63 3.28 -15.04 5.31
C LYS A 63 3.44 -15.55 6.73
N ARG A 64 2.60 -15.12 7.68
CA ARG A 64 2.57 -15.70 9.04
C ARG A 64 2.24 -17.20 9.01
N LEU A 65 1.21 -17.60 8.26
CA LEU A 65 0.85 -19.02 8.06
C LEU A 65 1.94 -19.84 7.34
N LYS A 66 2.87 -19.19 6.65
CA LYS A 66 4.06 -19.79 6.04
C LYS A 66 5.30 -19.79 6.96
N GLY A 67 5.15 -19.38 8.22
CA GLY A 67 6.22 -19.39 9.22
C GLY A 67 7.22 -18.23 9.12
N PHE A 68 6.83 -17.10 8.51
CA PHE A 68 7.65 -15.89 8.48
C PHE A 68 7.46 -15.07 9.76
N ASP A 69 8.54 -14.46 10.24
CA ASP A 69 8.43 -13.25 11.07
C ASP A 69 7.90 -12.12 10.19
N VAL A 70 6.75 -11.54 10.53
CA VAL A 70 6.10 -10.50 9.74
C VAL A 70 6.08 -9.18 10.49
N LEU A 71 6.67 -8.14 9.89
CA LEU A 71 6.46 -6.75 10.28
C LEU A 71 5.37 -6.18 9.39
N HIS A 72 4.20 -5.94 9.97
CA HIS A 72 3.07 -5.27 9.32
C HIS A 72 2.57 -4.15 10.25
N PRO A 73 3.12 -2.94 10.13
CA PRO A 73 2.82 -1.83 11.02
C PRO A 73 1.82 -0.86 10.39
N ILE A 74 1.27 0.05 11.22
CA ILE A 74 0.47 1.20 10.78
C ILE A 74 0.87 2.43 11.59
N GLY A 75 0.53 3.63 11.12
CA GLY A 75 0.80 4.88 11.81
C GLY A 75 0.09 6.04 11.13
N TRP A 76 0.51 7.26 11.43
CA TRP A 76 -0.22 8.47 11.04
C TRP A 76 0.70 9.53 10.45
N ASP A 77 0.43 9.92 9.20
CA ASP A 77 1.08 11.04 8.54
C ASP A 77 0.40 12.35 8.96
N ALA A 78 0.76 12.83 10.14
CA ALA A 78 -0.04 13.73 10.94
C ALA A 78 0.44 15.19 10.91
N PHE A 79 1.65 15.46 10.39
CA PHE A 79 2.15 16.81 10.18
C PHE A 79 1.82 17.35 8.77
N GLY A 80 1.94 18.67 8.62
CA GLY A 80 1.81 19.39 7.37
C GLY A 80 0.38 19.70 6.95
N LEU A 81 0.26 20.15 5.70
CA LEU A 81 -0.96 20.67 5.11
C LEU A 81 -2.21 19.77 5.24
N PRO A 82 -2.15 18.42 5.16
CA PRO A 82 -3.35 17.60 5.16
C PRO A 82 -4.11 17.71 6.49
N ALA A 83 -3.42 17.50 7.61
CA ALA A 83 -4.01 17.59 8.94
C ALA A 83 -4.35 19.04 9.30
N GLU A 84 -3.42 19.98 9.04
CA GLU A 84 -3.58 21.39 9.37
C GLU A 84 -4.78 22.03 8.66
N GLN A 85 -4.91 21.83 7.34
CA GLN A 85 -6.01 22.39 6.57
C GLN A 85 -7.35 21.82 7.01
N TYR A 86 -7.40 20.54 7.38
CA TYR A 86 -8.64 19.94 7.87
C TYR A 86 -9.05 20.52 9.23
N ALA A 87 -8.10 20.69 10.15
CA ALA A 87 -8.34 21.34 11.44
C ALA A 87 -8.82 22.78 11.27
N ILE A 88 -8.10 23.61 10.50
CA ILE A 88 -8.46 25.01 10.26
C ILE A 88 -9.83 25.13 9.61
N LYS A 89 -10.12 24.33 8.57
CA LYS A 89 -11.42 24.36 7.86
C LYS A 89 -12.60 23.99 8.76
N THR A 90 -12.35 23.18 9.79
CA THR A 90 -13.38 22.74 10.75
C THR A 90 -13.39 23.56 12.04
N GLY A 91 -12.55 24.59 12.14
CA GLY A 91 -12.50 25.48 13.31
C GLY A 91 -11.79 24.88 14.53
N ASN A 92 -10.92 23.88 14.33
CA ASN A 92 -10.20 23.21 15.41
C ASN A 92 -8.70 23.51 15.38
N HIS A 93 -8.04 23.38 16.53
CA HIS A 93 -6.57 23.39 16.61
C HIS A 93 -6.01 22.01 16.17
N PRO A 94 -4.95 21.97 15.32
CA PRO A 94 -4.48 20.72 14.72
C PRO A 94 -3.92 19.71 15.72
N LYS A 95 -3.34 20.13 16.86
CA LYS A 95 -2.82 19.22 17.91
C LYS A 95 -3.89 18.26 18.43
N GLU A 96 -4.98 18.81 18.96
CA GLU A 96 -6.05 17.99 19.55
C GLU A 96 -6.88 17.29 18.48
N PHE A 97 -7.17 17.99 17.37
CA PHE A 97 -8.04 17.46 16.33
C PHE A 97 -7.40 16.33 15.54
N THR A 98 -6.08 16.39 15.31
CA THR A 98 -5.34 15.30 14.70
C THR A 98 -5.39 14.06 15.58
N GLN A 99 -5.18 14.19 16.89
CA GLN A 99 -5.29 13.07 17.82
C GLN A 99 -6.70 12.47 17.85
N HIS A 100 -7.74 13.32 17.80
CA HIS A 100 -9.14 12.87 17.70
C HIS A 100 -9.37 12.05 16.43
N ASN A 101 -8.92 12.53 15.27
CA ASN A 101 -9.06 11.84 13.99
C ASN A 101 -8.26 10.53 13.97
N ILE A 102 -7.03 10.53 14.48
CA ILE A 102 -6.19 9.34 14.65
C ILE A 102 -6.94 8.26 15.44
N ASN A 103 -7.57 8.64 16.56
CA ASN A 103 -8.33 7.69 17.38
C ASN A 103 -9.51 7.09 16.60
N ASN A 104 -10.21 7.90 15.81
CA ASN A 104 -11.29 7.40 14.97
C ASN A 104 -10.80 6.48 13.85
N PHE A 105 -9.70 6.85 13.16
CA PHE A 105 -9.10 6.02 12.12
C PHE A 105 -8.62 4.68 12.72
N ARG A 106 -7.95 4.70 13.87
CA ARG A 106 -7.52 3.48 14.57
C ARG A 106 -8.71 2.58 14.88
N ARG A 107 -9.83 3.13 15.36
CA ARG A 107 -11.06 2.38 15.60
C ARG A 107 -11.59 1.73 14.31
N GLN A 108 -11.66 2.48 13.21
CA GLN A 108 -12.14 1.97 11.91
C GLN A 108 -11.20 0.90 11.32
N ILE A 109 -9.89 1.05 11.48
CA ILE A 109 -8.91 0.06 11.06
C ILE A 109 -9.05 -1.23 11.88
N LYS A 110 -9.21 -1.10 13.20
CA LYS A 110 -9.45 -2.25 14.10
C LYS A 110 -10.76 -2.97 13.77
N SER A 111 -11.84 -2.24 13.44
CA SER A 111 -13.13 -2.85 13.09
C SER A 111 -13.08 -3.63 11.77
N LEU A 112 -12.09 -3.38 10.91
CA LEU A 112 -11.82 -4.16 9.70
C LEU A 112 -10.97 -5.42 9.95
N GLY A 113 -10.47 -5.61 11.17
CA GLY A 113 -9.68 -6.79 11.55
C GLY A 113 -8.33 -6.89 10.83
N PHE A 114 -7.72 -5.76 10.47
CA PHE A 114 -6.36 -5.77 9.89
C PHE A 114 -5.32 -6.20 10.93
N SER A 115 -4.34 -6.98 10.49
CA SER A 115 -3.34 -7.67 11.31
C SER A 115 -2.11 -6.81 11.58
N TYR A 116 -2.33 -5.55 11.97
CA TYR A 116 -1.25 -4.63 12.33
C TYR A 116 -0.67 -4.94 13.71
N ASP A 117 0.64 -4.76 13.85
CA ASP A 117 1.30 -4.67 15.15
C ASP A 117 1.18 -3.24 15.70
N TYR A 118 0.16 -2.98 16.52
CA TYR A 118 -0.03 -1.66 17.14
C TYR A 118 1.07 -1.26 18.14
N ASN A 119 1.95 -2.17 18.57
CA ASN A 119 3.14 -1.79 19.35
C ASN A 119 4.17 -1.04 18.49
N LYS A 120 4.04 -1.13 17.16
CA LYS A 120 4.85 -0.41 16.19
C LYS A 120 4.19 0.89 15.74
N GLU A 121 3.06 1.27 16.30
CA GLU A 121 2.35 2.48 15.88
C GLU A 121 3.20 3.75 16.02
N ILE A 122 3.22 4.58 14.98
CA ILE A 122 3.95 5.86 14.95
C ILE A 122 2.99 7.02 14.62
N ASP A 123 3.37 8.20 15.05
CA ASP A 123 2.73 9.48 14.72
C ASP A 123 3.84 10.46 14.38
N THR A 124 3.79 11.08 13.19
CA THR A 124 4.84 12.02 12.78
C THR A 124 4.90 13.28 13.64
N THR A 125 3.84 13.57 14.41
CA THR A 125 3.75 14.72 15.34
C THR A 125 4.30 14.41 16.73
N ASP A 126 4.65 13.15 17.03
CA ASP A 126 5.27 12.77 18.30
C ASP A 126 6.68 13.40 18.40
N PRO A 127 6.99 14.18 19.45
CA PRO A 127 8.33 14.70 19.74
C PRO A 127 9.45 13.66 19.61
N LYS A 128 9.19 12.42 20.03
CA LYS A 128 10.18 11.32 19.93
C LYS A 128 10.42 10.89 18.49
N TYR A 129 9.42 11.07 17.61
CA TYR A 129 9.54 10.79 16.18
C TYR A 129 10.27 11.92 15.46
N TYR A 130 9.78 13.16 15.54
CA TYR A 130 10.34 14.26 14.75
C TYR A 130 11.70 14.74 15.26
N LYS A 131 12.14 14.35 16.46
CA LYS A 131 13.55 14.42 16.88
C LYS A 131 14.47 13.72 15.89
N GLN A 132 14.10 12.51 15.43
CA GLN A 132 14.89 11.79 14.44
C GLN A 132 14.75 12.45 13.06
N THR A 133 13.59 13.01 12.70
CA THR A 133 13.43 13.83 11.47
C THR A 133 14.39 15.02 11.46
N GLN A 134 14.47 15.78 12.56
CA GLN A 134 15.40 16.90 12.73
C GLN A 134 16.86 16.43 12.66
N TRP A 135 17.17 15.27 13.22
CA TRP A 135 18.49 14.67 13.11
C TRP A 135 18.87 14.34 11.66
N ILE A 136 17.93 13.78 10.87
CA ILE A 136 18.17 13.49 9.44
C ILE A 136 18.45 14.78 8.66
N PHE A 137 17.63 15.82 8.86
CA PHE A 137 17.87 17.14 8.25
C PHE A 137 19.26 17.68 8.64
N SER A 138 19.63 17.56 9.92
CA SER A 138 20.95 17.96 10.43
C SER A 138 22.08 17.25 9.72
N GLN A 139 21.94 15.95 9.41
CA GLN A 139 22.93 15.22 8.62
C GLN A 139 22.99 15.73 7.18
N MET A 140 21.85 16.03 6.56
CA MET A 140 21.83 16.63 5.22
C MET A 140 22.54 17.98 5.20
N TYR A 141 22.29 18.84 6.18
CA TYR A 141 22.98 20.12 6.32
C TYR A 141 24.49 19.95 6.49
N LYS A 142 24.93 19.09 7.42
CA LYS A 142 26.35 18.77 7.67
C LYS A 142 27.07 18.21 6.44
N ASN A 143 26.35 17.52 5.54
CA ASN A 143 26.89 16.97 4.30
C ASN A 143 26.69 17.90 3.09
N GLY A 144 26.29 19.16 3.30
CA GLY A 144 26.14 20.16 2.22
C GLY A 144 24.92 19.94 1.32
N LEU A 145 24.01 19.05 1.70
CA LEU A 145 22.80 18.65 0.95
C LEU A 145 21.56 19.47 1.32
N ALA A 146 21.64 20.30 2.35
CA ALA A 146 20.62 21.29 2.70
C ALA A 146 21.25 22.68 2.75
N GLU A 147 20.65 23.64 2.06
CA GLU A 147 21.12 25.03 2.07
C GLU A 147 19.96 26.01 1.90
N ILE A 148 20.18 27.26 2.30
CA ILE A 148 19.27 28.36 2.00
C ILE A 148 19.80 29.07 0.76
N LYS A 149 18.96 29.22 -0.28
CA LYS A 149 19.32 29.97 -1.48
C LYS A 149 18.16 30.78 -2.04
N ASP A 150 18.50 31.83 -2.78
CA ASP A 150 17.55 32.57 -3.60
C ASP A 150 17.13 31.72 -4.79
N ILE A 151 15.85 31.38 -4.85
CA ILE A 151 15.28 30.52 -5.89
C ILE A 151 13.89 31.01 -6.27
N GLU A 152 13.50 30.71 -7.51
CA GLU A 152 12.13 30.91 -7.97
C GLU A 152 11.23 29.79 -7.42
N VAL A 153 10.50 30.10 -6.34
CA VAL A 153 9.60 29.17 -5.67
C VAL A 153 8.20 29.20 -6.27
N ASN A 154 7.42 28.15 -5.99
CA ASN A 154 5.98 28.12 -6.27
C ASN A 154 5.25 28.66 -5.04
N TRP A 155 4.72 29.88 -5.10
CA TRP A 155 3.93 30.48 -4.02
C TRP A 155 2.44 30.22 -4.23
N CYS A 156 1.77 29.63 -3.23
CA CYS A 156 0.32 29.45 -3.21
C CYS A 156 -0.29 30.43 -2.20
N GLN A 157 -1.12 31.36 -2.68
CA GLN A 157 -1.67 32.43 -1.84
C GLN A 157 -2.70 31.89 -0.84
N GLU A 158 -3.56 30.98 -1.28
CA GLU A 158 -4.62 30.37 -0.48
C GLU A 158 -4.07 29.51 0.65
N LEU A 159 -2.89 28.90 0.42
CA LEU A 159 -2.15 28.18 1.45
C LEU A 159 -1.13 29.08 2.16
N GLY A 160 -0.92 30.32 1.74
CA GLY A 160 0.06 31.23 2.34
C GLY A 160 1.46 30.64 2.51
N THR A 161 1.90 29.76 1.60
CA THR A 161 3.20 29.06 1.69
C THR A 161 3.77 28.75 0.32
N VAL A 162 5.09 28.58 0.28
CA VAL A 162 5.78 27.95 -0.86
C VAL A 162 5.46 26.46 -0.96
N LEU A 163 5.55 25.93 -2.18
CA LEU A 163 5.38 24.53 -2.55
C LEU A 163 6.57 24.05 -3.40
N ALA A 164 6.90 22.77 -3.27
CA ALA A 164 7.83 22.05 -4.13
C ALA A 164 7.29 21.93 -5.57
N ASN A 165 8.14 21.65 -6.54
CA ASN A 165 7.70 21.53 -7.94
C ASN A 165 6.79 20.30 -8.13
N GLU A 166 7.04 19.25 -7.36
CA GLU A 166 6.29 18.00 -7.33
C GLU A 166 4.87 18.19 -6.77
N GLU A 167 4.65 19.26 -5.99
CA GLU A 167 3.34 19.61 -5.41
C GLU A 167 2.52 20.53 -6.33
N VAL A 168 3.01 20.81 -7.55
CA VAL A 168 2.34 21.67 -8.53
C VAL A 168 1.89 20.86 -9.73
N LEU A 169 0.59 20.84 -9.96
CA LEU A 169 -0.05 20.24 -11.12
C LEU A 169 -0.24 21.28 -12.24
N THR A 170 -0.38 20.78 -13.46
CA THR A 170 -0.81 21.58 -14.61
C THR A 170 -2.18 21.10 -15.03
N THR A 171 -3.18 21.99 -14.99
CA THR A 171 -4.54 21.71 -15.45
C THR A 171 -4.60 21.65 -16.98
N GLU A 172 -5.70 21.13 -17.54
CA GLU A 172 -5.88 21.00 -18.99
C GLU A 172 -5.78 22.34 -19.75
N ASP A 173 -6.20 23.43 -19.11
CA ASP A 173 -6.10 24.80 -19.62
C ASP A 173 -4.72 25.45 -19.37
N GLY A 174 -3.75 24.69 -18.87
CA GLY A 174 -2.36 25.11 -18.69
C GLY A 174 -2.07 25.88 -17.40
N ARG A 175 -3.06 26.09 -16.53
CA ARG A 175 -2.82 26.76 -15.23
C ARG A 175 -2.01 25.87 -14.29
N LYS A 176 -1.17 26.51 -13.49
CA LYS A 176 -0.42 25.85 -12.42
C LYS A 176 -1.22 25.93 -11.13
N VAL A 177 -1.51 24.78 -10.53
CA VAL A 177 -2.30 24.66 -9.30
C VAL A 177 -1.63 23.73 -8.31
N SER A 178 -1.91 23.89 -7.02
CA SER A 178 -1.43 22.96 -5.98
C SER A 178 -2.08 21.57 -6.15
N GLU A 179 -1.32 20.49 -5.93
CA GLU A 179 -1.86 19.13 -5.92
C GLU A 179 -3.01 18.98 -4.92
N ARG A 180 -2.88 19.67 -3.78
CA ARG A 180 -3.88 19.73 -2.74
C ARG A 180 -4.71 21.00 -2.87
N GLY A 181 -5.99 20.82 -3.16
CA GLY A 181 -6.98 21.90 -3.20
C GLY A 181 -7.07 22.64 -4.53
N GLU A 182 -6.21 22.34 -5.51
CA GLU A 182 -6.22 22.96 -6.85
C GLU A 182 -6.15 24.50 -6.79
N PHE A 183 -5.41 25.04 -5.82
CA PHE A 183 -5.26 26.48 -5.65
C PHE A 183 -4.22 27.03 -6.63
N PRO A 184 -4.44 28.20 -7.24
CA PRO A 184 -3.47 28.83 -8.13
C PRO A 184 -2.08 28.99 -7.50
N VAL A 185 -1.04 28.76 -8.30
CA VAL A 185 0.36 28.92 -7.87
C VAL A 185 1.08 29.88 -8.80
N ILE A 186 1.82 30.82 -8.22
CA ILE A 186 2.64 31.78 -8.95
C ILE A 186 4.12 31.56 -8.67
N LYS A 187 4.97 31.95 -9.61
CA LYS A 187 6.42 31.99 -9.39
C LYS A 187 6.81 33.25 -8.63
N LYS A 188 7.62 33.10 -7.58
CA LYS A 188 8.11 34.21 -6.76
C LYS A 188 9.58 33.99 -6.41
N PRO A 189 10.48 34.98 -6.56
CA PRO A 189 11.83 34.85 -6.04
C PRO A 189 11.80 34.96 -4.51
N MET A 190 12.29 33.93 -3.82
CA MET A 190 12.38 33.91 -2.36
C MET A 190 13.64 33.15 -1.92
N LYS A 191 14.20 33.59 -0.80
CA LYS A 191 15.26 32.86 -0.10
C LYS A 191 14.62 31.74 0.74
N GLN A 192 14.91 30.48 0.40
CA GLN A 192 14.25 29.32 1.02
C GLN A 192 15.21 28.15 1.19
N TRP A 193 14.90 27.27 2.16
CA TRP A 193 15.58 25.97 2.31
C TRP A 193 15.30 25.08 1.12
N VAL A 194 16.37 24.54 0.53
CA VAL A 194 16.31 23.50 -0.50
C VAL A 194 17.10 22.28 -0.07
N LEU A 195 16.66 21.10 -0.50
CA LEU A 195 17.44 19.87 -0.42
C LEU A 195 17.99 19.52 -1.81
N LYS A 196 19.28 19.21 -1.89
CA LYS A 196 20.02 18.95 -3.13
C LYS A 196 19.77 17.56 -3.72
N ILE A 197 18.51 17.24 -3.97
CA ILE A 197 18.09 15.99 -4.60
C ILE A 197 18.70 15.80 -5.99
N THR A 198 19.07 16.90 -6.68
CA THR A 198 19.72 16.82 -7.99
C THR A 198 21.12 16.18 -7.94
N GLU A 199 21.82 16.24 -6.80
CA GLU A 199 23.10 15.53 -6.61
C GLU A 199 22.93 14.00 -6.62
N PHE A 200 21.70 13.52 -6.40
CA PHE A 200 21.34 12.09 -6.41
C PHE A 200 20.57 11.70 -7.68
N ALA A 201 20.44 12.58 -8.68
CA ALA A 201 19.60 12.33 -9.85
C ALA A 201 20.00 11.06 -10.62
N ASP A 202 21.30 10.81 -10.79
CA ASP A 202 21.80 9.60 -11.44
C ASP A 202 21.55 8.35 -10.61
N GLU A 203 21.86 8.38 -9.31
CA GLU A 203 21.62 7.27 -8.39
C GLU A 203 20.12 6.94 -8.28
N LEU A 204 19.25 7.95 -8.38
CA LEU A 204 17.81 7.81 -8.43
C LEU A 204 17.33 7.20 -9.75
N LEU A 205 17.99 7.43 -10.88
CA LEU A 205 17.66 6.77 -12.14
C LEU A 205 18.14 5.32 -12.15
N GLU A 206 19.38 5.08 -11.71
CA GLU A 206 20.01 3.76 -11.68
C GLU A 206 19.26 2.81 -10.75
N GLY A 207 18.87 3.29 -9.56
CA GLY A 207 18.11 2.48 -8.61
C GLY A 207 16.74 1.99 -9.12
N LEU A 208 16.17 2.60 -10.17
CA LEU A 208 14.95 2.09 -10.80
C LEU A 208 15.18 0.75 -11.51
N GLU A 209 16.41 0.41 -11.87
CA GLU A 209 16.75 -0.90 -12.46
C GLU A 209 16.86 -2.01 -11.41
N GLU A 210 17.02 -1.66 -10.12
CA GLU A 210 17.23 -2.62 -9.02
C GLU A 210 15.94 -3.08 -8.33
N VAL A 211 14.81 -2.41 -8.59
CA VAL A 211 13.53 -2.62 -7.87
C VAL A 211 12.44 -3.29 -8.72
N ASP A 212 11.57 -4.09 -8.10
CA ASP A 212 10.36 -4.69 -8.70
C ASP A 212 9.17 -3.70 -8.64
N TRP A 213 9.27 -2.61 -9.40
CA TRP A 213 8.23 -1.58 -9.49
C TRP A 213 7.51 -1.62 -10.84
N PRO A 214 6.25 -1.15 -10.92
CA PRO A 214 5.54 -1.07 -12.18
C PRO A 214 6.26 -0.19 -13.19
N ASN A 215 6.32 -0.62 -14.46
CA ASN A 215 6.97 0.15 -15.52
C ASN A 215 6.37 1.56 -15.70
N SER A 216 5.06 1.71 -15.46
CA SER A 216 4.39 3.02 -15.45
C SER A 216 5.00 3.95 -14.40
N LEU A 217 5.22 3.45 -13.19
CA LEU A 217 5.79 4.19 -12.07
C LEU A 217 7.27 4.55 -12.31
N LYS A 218 8.07 3.59 -12.77
CA LYS A 218 9.45 3.85 -13.20
C LYS A 218 9.51 4.92 -14.28
N SER A 219 8.61 4.86 -15.27
CA SER A 219 8.54 5.84 -16.35
C SER A 219 8.19 7.24 -15.85
N LEU A 220 7.24 7.36 -14.90
CA LEU A 220 6.91 8.64 -14.27
C LEU A 220 8.13 9.26 -13.58
N GLN A 221 8.89 8.49 -12.81
CA GLN A 221 10.12 9.00 -12.18
C GLN A 221 11.23 9.31 -13.20
N ARG A 222 11.47 8.46 -14.21
CA ARG A 222 12.45 8.75 -15.27
C ARG A 222 12.13 10.05 -16.00
N ASN A 223 10.86 10.26 -16.33
CA ASN A 223 10.40 11.48 -17.01
C ASN A 223 10.52 12.71 -16.11
N TRP A 224 10.19 12.56 -14.82
CA TRP A 224 10.32 13.65 -13.84
C TRP A 224 11.78 14.05 -13.64
N ILE A 225 12.66 13.06 -13.48
CA ILE A 225 14.10 13.30 -13.34
C ILE A 225 14.66 13.92 -14.64
N GLY A 226 14.26 13.38 -15.79
CA GLY A 226 14.46 13.99 -17.10
C GLY A 226 15.94 14.24 -17.43
N LYS A 227 16.78 13.20 -17.33
CA LYS A 227 18.19 13.29 -17.73
C LYS A 227 18.30 13.47 -19.25
N GLU A 228 18.96 14.55 -19.66
CA GLU A 228 19.30 14.83 -21.06
C GLU A 228 20.82 14.96 -21.22
N VAL A 229 21.35 14.45 -22.33
CA VAL A 229 22.75 14.62 -22.72
C VAL A 229 22.80 15.38 -24.04
N LYS A 230 23.27 16.63 -24.02
CA LYS A 230 23.41 17.48 -25.21
C LYS A 230 24.85 17.98 -25.31
N ASN A 231 25.51 17.71 -26.44
CA ASN A 231 26.91 18.10 -26.69
C ASN A 231 27.87 17.69 -25.55
N GLY A 232 27.69 16.49 -24.99
CA GLY A 232 28.51 15.99 -23.88
C GLY A 232 28.22 16.62 -22.51
N LYS A 233 27.25 17.54 -22.40
CA LYS A 233 26.77 18.09 -21.13
C LYS A 233 25.52 17.36 -20.67
N VAL A 234 25.52 16.93 -19.42
CA VAL A 234 24.37 16.32 -18.75
C VAL A 234 23.54 17.41 -18.08
N SER A 235 22.22 17.37 -18.25
CA SER A 235 21.26 18.23 -17.55
C SER A 235 20.05 17.42 -17.10
N TYR A 236 19.34 17.91 -16.08
CA TYR A 236 18.15 17.27 -15.53
C TYR A 236 16.97 18.23 -15.55
N HIS A 237 15.76 17.70 -15.73
CA HIS A 237 14.52 18.43 -15.49
C HIS A 237 14.27 18.62 -13.99
N LEU A 238 14.61 17.62 -13.18
CA LEU A 238 14.57 17.69 -11.72
C LEU A 238 15.30 18.94 -11.21
N ARG A 239 14.70 19.58 -10.21
CA ARG A 239 15.27 20.71 -9.49
C ARG A 239 15.46 20.32 -8.03
N ASP A 240 16.26 21.11 -7.33
CA ASP A 240 16.39 20.94 -5.89
C ASP A 240 15.03 21.13 -5.21
N TRP A 241 14.83 20.37 -4.16
CA TRP A 241 13.54 20.26 -3.49
C TRP A 241 13.34 21.45 -2.55
N ILE A 242 12.39 22.33 -2.88
CA ILE A 242 11.95 23.44 -2.01
C ILE A 242 11.29 22.85 -0.76
N PHE A 243 11.96 22.99 0.38
CA PHE A 243 11.68 22.18 1.56
C PHE A 243 10.93 22.95 2.66
N ALA A 244 11.32 24.19 2.97
CA ALA A 244 10.64 24.98 4.00
C ALA A 244 9.19 25.32 3.66
N ARG A 245 8.34 25.45 4.69
CA ARG A 245 6.93 25.88 4.59
C ARG A 245 6.66 27.01 5.59
N GLN A 246 5.87 27.99 5.17
CA GLN A 246 5.44 29.13 5.99
C GLN A 246 4.17 28.77 6.77
N ARG A 247 4.23 27.65 7.50
CA ARG A 247 3.07 27.01 8.15
C ARG A 247 3.42 26.67 9.60
N TYR A 248 2.40 26.57 10.43
CA TYR A 248 2.57 26.24 11.85
C TYR A 248 2.73 24.74 12.06
N TRP A 249 1.85 23.93 11.47
CA TRP A 249 1.77 22.51 11.77
C TRP A 249 2.74 21.68 10.93
N GLY A 250 4.02 21.68 11.33
CA GLY A 250 5.07 20.86 10.74
C GLY A 250 6.27 20.77 11.70
N GLU A 251 7.25 19.96 11.36
CA GLU A 251 8.47 19.84 12.16
C GLU A 251 9.25 21.17 12.13
N PRO A 252 9.61 21.77 13.28
CA PRO A 252 10.51 22.91 13.30
C PRO A 252 11.89 22.54 12.73
N PHE A 253 12.53 23.48 12.05
CA PHE A 253 13.93 23.30 11.68
C PHE A 253 14.82 23.38 12.94
N PRO A 254 15.80 22.47 13.11
CA PRO A 254 16.76 22.54 14.21
C PRO A 254 17.85 23.59 13.90
N ILE A 255 17.44 24.79 13.48
CA ILE A 255 18.30 25.86 13.01
C ILE A 255 17.97 27.16 13.73
N ALA A 256 19.00 27.90 14.10
CA ALA A 256 18.91 29.30 14.46
C ALA A 256 19.95 30.13 13.70
N PHE A 257 19.76 31.44 13.71
CA PHE A 257 20.62 32.42 13.07
C PHE A 257 21.13 33.40 14.13
N ASP A 258 22.41 33.74 14.08
CA ASP A 258 22.93 34.88 14.87
C ASP A 258 22.63 36.22 14.18
N GLU A 259 23.08 37.32 14.79
CA GLU A 259 22.87 38.68 14.27
C GLU A 259 23.53 38.93 12.90
N GLU A 260 24.53 38.13 12.52
CA GLU A 260 25.22 38.17 11.23
C GLU A 260 24.58 37.22 10.20
N ASN A 261 23.51 36.52 10.57
CA ASN A 261 22.84 35.45 9.82
C ASN A 261 23.69 34.19 9.60
N ASN A 262 24.70 33.96 10.44
CA ASN A 262 25.39 32.67 10.47
C ASN A 262 24.46 31.61 11.07
N VAL A 263 24.47 30.42 10.48
CA VAL A 263 23.64 29.29 10.92
C VAL A 263 24.24 28.62 12.15
N LEU A 264 23.42 28.46 13.18
CA LEU A 264 23.61 27.55 14.31
C LEU A 264 22.71 26.34 14.12
N LEU A 265 23.29 25.15 14.13
CA LEU A 265 22.54 23.90 14.21
C LEU A 265 22.27 23.55 15.68
N ILE A 266 21.00 23.37 16.03
CA ILE A 266 20.58 23.01 17.39
C ILE A 266 20.66 21.49 17.53
N GLU A 267 21.40 20.99 18.52
CA GLU A 267 21.59 19.55 18.72
C GLU A 267 20.41 18.89 19.44
N ASP A 268 19.79 19.62 20.37
CA ASP A 268 18.59 19.18 21.08
C ASP A 268 17.34 19.29 20.23
N LEU A 269 16.28 18.58 20.66
CA LEU A 269 14.97 18.65 20.02
C LEU A 269 14.43 20.08 20.06
N VAL A 270 14.06 20.61 18.89
CA VAL A 270 13.28 21.85 18.80
C VAL A 270 11.81 21.49 18.72
N GLU A 271 11.10 21.57 19.84
CA GLU A 271 9.66 21.31 19.87
C GLU A 271 8.86 22.43 19.20
N LEU A 272 7.75 22.06 18.57
CA LEU A 272 6.78 23.01 18.05
C LEU A 272 6.08 23.70 19.24
N PRO A 273 6.14 25.04 19.37
CA PRO A 273 5.51 25.73 20.48
C PRO A 273 3.99 25.68 20.35
N GLU A 274 3.29 25.62 21.48
CA GLU A 274 1.83 25.71 21.48
C GLU A 274 1.39 27.16 21.22
N MET A 275 0.51 27.36 20.23
CA MET A 275 0.04 28.66 19.79
C MET A 275 -1.42 28.60 19.38
N ASP A 276 -2.20 29.64 19.70
CA ASP A 276 -3.58 29.79 19.24
C ASP A 276 -3.66 30.46 17.85
N GLU A 277 -2.80 31.45 17.60
CA GLU A 277 -2.75 32.20 16.34
C GLU A 277 -1.88 31.48 15.30
N ILE A 278 -2.46 30.47 14.67
CA ILE A 278 -1.75 29.54 13.76
C ILE A 278 -2.10 29.73 12.27
N LYS A 279 -2.94 30.71 11.95
CA LYS A 279 -3.34 30.97 10.56
C LYS A 279 -2.17 31.63 9.80
N PRO A 280 -1.92 31.26 8.54
CA PRO A 280 -0.91 31.92 7.72
C PRO A 280 -1.21 33.43 7.62
N SER A 281 -0.19 34.25 7.85
CA SER A 281 -0.27 35.72 7.77
C SER A 281 -0.35 36.23 6.32
N GLY A 282 0.05 35.40 5.34
CA GLY A 282 0.08 35.76 3.92
C GLY A 282 1.21 36.73 3.53
N ASN A 283 2.02 37.20 4.48
CA ASN A 283 3.16 38.09 4.25
C ASN A 283 4.44 37.35 3.79
N GLY A 284 4.42 36.01 3.76
CA GLY A 284 5.58 35.19 3.44
C GLY A 284 6.36 34.68 4.65
N GLU A 285 5.88 34.95 5.87
CA GLU A 285 6.41 34.39 7.11
C GLU A 285 5.47 33.33 7.68
N SER A 286 6.05 32.39 8.42
CA SER A 286 5.30 31.38 9.17
C SER A 286 4.64 31.98 10.42
N PRO A 287 3.50 31.44 10.89
CA PRO A 287 2.90 31.83 12.17
C PRO A 287 3.87 31.80 13.36
N LEU A 288 4.88 30.91 13.33
CA LEU A 288 5.90 30.82 14.39
C LEU A 288 6.69 32.12 14.60
N ALA A 289 6.74 33.01 13.61
CA ALA A 289 7.38 34.32 13.74
C ALA A 289 6.72 35.21 14.81
N ASN A 290 5.44 34.95 15.15
CA ASN A 290 4.69 35.72 16.13
C ASN A 290 4.97 35.30 17.58
N ASN A 291 5.61 34.15 17.82
CA ASN A 291 5.97 33.69 19.16
C ASN A 291 7.39 34.15 19.51
N ILE A 292 7.51 35.38 20.00
CA ILE A 292 8.79 36.03 20.29
C ILE A 292 9.62 35.26 21.34
N ASP A 293 8.96 34.69 22.35
CA ASP A 293 9.62 33.95 23.44
C ASP A 293 10.23 32.63 22.95
N TRP A 294 9.56 31.94 22.02
CA TRP A 294 10.12 30.76 21.36
C TRP A 294 11.18 31.14 20.31
N LEU A 295 10.94 32.25 19.58
CA LEU A 295 11.75 32.66 18.45
C LEU A 295 13.17 33.08 18.85
N TYR A 296 13.31 33.85 19.92
CA TYR A 296 14.59 34.39 20.37
C TYR A 296 15.10 33.67 21.62
N PHE A 297 16.40 33.39 21.65
CA PHE A 297 17.07 32.81 22.80
C PHE A 297 18.53 33.24 22.83
N GLU A 298 19.20 32.96 23.94
CA GLU A 298 20.60 33.34 24.15
C GLU A 298 21.40 32.13 24.60
N ILE A 299 22.61 31.98 24.06
CA ILE A 299 23.63 31.02 24.52
C ILE A 299 24.89 31.83 24.77
N ASP A 300 25.44 31.76 25.98
CA ASP A 300 26.70 32.41 26.38
C ASP A 300 26.79 33.91 26.01
N GLY A 301 25.69 34.65 26.18
CA GLY A 301 25.63 36.09 25.86
C GLY A 301 25.36 36.40 24.38
N LYS A 302 25.32 35.40 23.49
CA LYS A 302 25.04 35.57 22.07
C LYS A 302 23.58 35.27 21.77
N LYS A 303 22.91 36.24 21.14
CA LYS A 303 21.49 36.14 20.74
C LYS A 303 21.33 35.36 19.46
N TYR A 304 20.32 34.52 19.44
CA TYR A 304 19.95 33.69 18.30
C TYR A 304 18.46 33.82 18.01
N ARG A 305 18.12 33.73 16.72
CA ARG A 305 16.75 33.71 16.22
C ARG A 305 16.51 32.37 15.52
N ARG A 306 15.53 31.58 15.98
CA ARG A 306 15.15 30.31 15.32
C ARG A 306 14.68 30.54 13.89
N ASP A 307 14.85 29.53 13.05
CA ASP A 307 14.11 29.47 11.80
C ASP A 307 12.61 29.36 12.10
N THR A 308 11.80 30.17 11.43
CA THR A 308 10.36 30.24 11.67
C THR A 308 9.59 29.29 10.75
N ASN A 309 10.22 28.76 9.69
CA ASN A 309 9.57 27.81 8.81
C ASN A 309 9.43 26.45 9.49
N THR A 310 8.56 25.62 8.92
CA THR A 310 8.44 24.21 9.26
C THR A 310 8.78 23.34 8.05
N MET A 311 9.11 22.08 8.31
CA MET A 311 9.30 21.07 7.27
C MET A 311 7.93 20.65 6.68
N PRO A 312 7.89 20.14 5.44
CA PRO A 312 6.64 19.71 4.81
C PRO A 312 6.25 18.32 5.33
N GLN A 313 4.99 17.92 5.12
CA GLN A 313 4.47 16.56 5.43
C GLN A 313 5.37 15.41 4.90
N TRP A 314 6.12 15.68 3.83
CA TRP A 314 7.04 14.73 3.23
C TRP A 314 8.25 14.42 4.10
N ALA A 315 8.62 15.27 5.05
CA ALA A 315 9.75 15.03 5.94
C ALA A 315 9.49 13.80 6.81
N GLY A 316 8.38 13.79 7.55
CA GLY A 316 7.96 12.63 8.33
C GLY A 316 7.80 11.37 7.45
N SER A 317 7.14 11.47 6.30
CA SER A 317 6.89 10.31 5.44
C SER A 317 8.09 9.84 4.60
N SER A 318 9.21 10.56 4.54
CA SER A 318 10.38 10.11 3.76
C SER A 318 11.22 9.01 4.44
N TRP A 319 10.97 8.72 5.72
CA TRP A 319 11.74 7.72 6.48
C TRP A 319 10.91 6.85 7.44
N TYR A 320 9.59 7.03 7.50
CA TYR A 320 8.70 6.35 8.47
C TYR A 320 8.77 4.81 8.46
N TYR A 321 9.07 4.20 7.30
CA TYR A 321 9.31 2.76 7.17
C TYR A 321 10.53 2.28 7.98
N ILE A 322 11.48 3.17 8.28
CA ILE A 322 12.58 2.90 9.21
C ILE A 322 12.09 3.08 10.64
N ALA A 323 11.30 4.12 10.93
CA ALA A 323 10.80 4.41 12.27
C ALA A 323 10.06 3.22 12.90
N TYR A 324 9.27 2.48 12.11
CA TYR A 324 8.62 1.24 12.56
C TYR A 324 9.61 0.18 13.07
N ILE A 325 10.75 0.04 12.40
CA ILE A 325 11.81 -0.88 12.80
C ILE A 325 12.40 -0.43 14.15
N LEU A 326 12.56 0.88 14.35
CA LEU A 326 13.18 1.48 15.53
C LEU A 326 12.25 1.61 16.73
N LYS A 327 10.92 1.57 16.53
CA LYS A 327 9.92 1.72 17.60
C LYS A 327 10.08 0.62 18.67
N ASN A 328 10.24 1.04 19.91
CA ASN A 328 10.30 0.20 21.09
C ASN A 328 8.92 0.02 21.73
N SER A 329 8.76 -1.04 22.53
CA SER A 329 7.49 -1.35 23.20
C SER A 329 7.09 -0.35 24.28
N ASP A 330 8.02 0.45 24.79
CA ASP A 330 7.76 1.55 25.73
C ASP A 330 7.36 2.88 25.03
N GLY A 331 7.23 2.84 23.70
CA GLY A 331 6.89 3.98 22.87
C GLY A 331 8.08 4.83 22.42
N SER A 332 9.30 4.57 22.91
CA SER A 332 10.53 5.23 22.46
C SER A 332 10.98 4.74 21.08
N TYR A 333 12.01 5.38 20.52
CA TYR A 333 12.69 4.94 19.31
C TYR A 333 14.16 4.69 19.64
N GLU A 334 14.72 3.62 19.08
CA GLU A 334 16.17 3.50 18.99
C GLU A 334 16.75 4.66 18.19
N ASP A 335 17.87 5.23 18.63
CA ASP A 335 18.55 6.27 17.87
C ASP A 335 19.00 5.74 16.51
N LEU A 336 18.66 6.46 15.44
CA LEU A 336 18.73 5.99 14.05
C LEU A 336 20.12 5.47 13.63
N ASN A 337 21.20 6.03 14.18
CA ASN A 337 22.58 5.62 13.87
C ASN A 337 23.21 4.67 14.93
N SER A 338 22.44 4.25 15.94
CA SER A 338 22.93 3.33 16.98
C SER A 338 23.26 1.94 16.41
N PRO A 339 24.17 1.17 17.03
CA PRO A 339 24.46 -0.21 16.61
C PRO A 339 23.20 -1.10 16.58
N GLU A 340 22.29 -0.90 17.53
CA GLU A 340 21.04 -1.65 17.62
C GLU A 340 20.08 -1.29 16.49
N ALA A 341 19.91 0.01 16.18
CA ALA A 341 19.14 0.45 15.01
C ALA A 341 19.66 -0.17 13.71
N LYS A 342 20.99 -0.15 13.49
CA LYS A 342 21.61 -0.77 12.31
C LYS A 342 21.37 -2.28 12.25
N ARG A 343 21.44 -2.98 13.39
CA ARG A 343 21.13 -4.41 13.48
C ARG A 343 19.69 -4.70 13.06
N ARG A 344 18.72 -3.94 13.60
CA ARG A 344 17.29 -4.09 13.26
C ARG A 344 17.02 -3.76 11.79
N MET A 345 17.59 -2.67 11.28
CA MET A 345 17.47 -2.28 9.87
C MET A 345 18.06 -3.32 8.92
N LYS A 346 19.21 -3.92 9.25
CA LYS A 346 19.81 -5.02 8.46
C LYS A 346 18.91 -6.25 8.36
N LYS A 347 18.09 -6.51 9.39
CA LYS A 347 17.13 -7.61 9.37
C LYS A 347 15.91 -7.28 8.50
N TRP A 348 15.34 -6.09 8.66
CA TRP A 348 14.03 -5.78 8.11
C TRP A 348 14.05 -5.11 6.74
N LEU A 349 15.08 -4.32 6.42
CA LEU A 349 15.17 -3.63 5.11
C LEU A 349 15.73 -4.56 4.01
N PRO A 350 15.32 -4.31 2.74
CA PRO A 350 14.31 -3.34 2.31
C PRO A 350 12.89 -3.82 2.67
N VAL A 351 11.89 -2.95 2.54
CA VAL A 351 10.48 -3.35 2.58
C VAL A 351 10.24 -4.33 1.43
N ASP A 352 9.70 -5.52 1.74
CA ASP A 352 9.52 -6.60 0.75
C ASP A 352 8.32 -6.34 -0.17
N LEU A 353 7.24 -5.75 0.36
CA LEU A 353 6.07 -5.32 -0.41
C LEU A 353 5.52 -4.01 0.15
N TYR A 354 5.46 -2.98 -0.70
CA TYR A 354 4.84 -1.69 -0.41
C TYR A 354 3.60 -1.48 -1.28
N VAL A 355 2.46 -1.14 -0.66
CA VAL A 355 1.21 -0.87 -1.38
C VAL A 355 0.76 0.57 -1.12
N GLY A 356 0.55 1.34 -2.19
CA GLY A 356 0.15 2.74 -2.10
C GLY A 356 -0.20 3.35 -3.45
N GLY A 357 -0.95 4.46 -3.44
CA GLY A 357 -1.49 5.06 -4.66
C GLY A 357 -0.43 5.61 -5.62
N GLN A 358 -0.73 5.60 -6.92
CA GLN A 358 0.18 6.08 -7.97
C GLN A 358 0.40 7.60 -7.92
N GLU A 359 -0.50 8.36 -7.30
CA GLU A 359 -0.38 9.82 -7.11
C GLU A 359 0.91 10.23 -6.39
N HIS A 360 1.55 9.31 -5.66
CA HIS A 360 2.78 9.54 -4.94
C HIS A 360 4.06 9.25 -5.75
N ALA A 361 3.94 8.95 -7.05
CA ALA A 361 5.05 8.57 -7.93
C ALA A 361 6.25 9.51 -7.88
N VAL A 362 6.01 10.82 -7.95
CA VAL A 362 7.04 11.87 -7.98
C VAL A 362 7.08 12.70 -6.68
N LEU A 363 6.26 12.34 -5.70
CA LEU A 363 6.23 12.94 -4.36
C LEU A 363 6.94 11.99 -3.38
N HIS A 364 6.19 11.40 -2.45
CA HIS A 364 6.70 10.49 -1.43
C HIS A 364 7.63 9.39 -1.99
N LEU A 365 7.27 8.72 -3.11
CA LEU A 365 8.10 7.64 -3.65
C LEU A 365 9.42 8.12 -4.26
N LEU A 366 9.54 9.40 -4.61
CA LEU A 366 10.81 10.01 -5.02
C LEU A 366 11.59 10.49 -3.80
N TYR A 367 10.93 11.20 -2.88
CA TYR A 367 11.55 11.76 -1.68
C TYR A 367 12.07 10.69 -0.72
N ALA A 368 11.31 9.62 -0.49
CA ALA A 368 11.71 8.51 0.35
C ALA A 368 12.97 7.82 -0.20
N ARG A 369 13.08 7.66 -1.52
CA ARG A 369 14.28 7.11 -2.18
C ARG A 369 15.47 8.05 -2.02
N PHE A 370 15.27 9.36 -2.20
CA PHE A 370 16.31 10.35 -1.97
C PHE A 370 16.83 10.32 -0.53
N TRP A 371 15.94 10.41 0.46
CA TRP A 371 16.33 10.34 1.88
C TRP A 371 17.01 9.00 2.20
N HIS A 372 16.51 7.89 1.67
CA HIS A 372 17.14 6.58 1.85
C HIS A 372 18.56 6.54 1.31
N LYS A 373 18.80 7.07 0.10
CA LYS A 373 20.15 7.12 -0.50
C LYS A 373 21.09 8.02 0.28
N VAL A 374 20.61 9.15 0.81
CA VAL A 374 21.40 9.96 1.74
C VAL A 374 21.81 9.14 2.96
N LEU A 375 20.85 8.47 3.62
CA LEU A 375 21.11 7.62 4.79
C LEU A 375 22.05 6.44 4.46
N HIS A 376 21.96 5.88 3.25
CA HIS A 376 22.84 4.81 2.80
C HIS A 376 24.27 5.34 2.59
N LYS A 377 24.42 6.50 1.94
CA LYS A 377 25.72 7.14 1.68
C LYS A 377 26.48 7.46 2.97
N ILE A 378 25.77 7.85 4.04
CA ILE A 378 26.38 8.08 5.36
C ILE A 378 26.46 6.81 6.24
N GLY A 379 26.12 5.63 5.70
CA GLY A 379 26.28 4.33 6.36
C GLY A 379 25.28 4.05 7.49
N VAL A 380 24.11 4.69 7.47
CA VAL A 380 23.02 4.48 8.45
C VAL A 380 22.16 3.27 8.06
N VAL A 381 21.71 3.19 6.81
CA VAL A 381 20.92 2.07 6.30
C VAL A 381 21.78 1.11 5.45
N PRO A 382 21.46 -0.19 5.42
CA PRO A 382 22.28 -1.20 4.75
C PRO A 382 21.95 -1.42 3.26
N THR A 383 20.89 -0.78 2.75
CA THR A 383 20.34 -1.00 1.39
C THR A 383 20.31 0.29 0.59
N SER A 384 20.43 0.21 -0.74
CA SER A 384 20.41 1.38 -1.65
C SER A 384 19.01 1.93 -1.91
N GLU A 385 17.97 1.11 -1.71
CA GLU A 385 16.57 1.40 -1.99
C GLU A 385 15.66 0.97 -0.83
N PRO A 386 14.61 1.76 -0.51
CA PRO A 386 13.73 1.49 0.63
C PRO A 386 12.70 0.40 0.38
N PHE A 387 12.18 0.30 -0.85
CA PHE A 387 11.05 -0.56 -1.21
C PHE A 387 11.45 -1.49 -2.36
N HIS A 388 11.58 -2.79 -2.08
CA HIS A 388 11.94 -3.77 -3.10
C HIS A 388 10.84 -3.92 -4.15
N LYS A 389 9.59 -4.12 -3.70
CA LYS A 389 8.41 -4.23 -4.56
C LYS A 389 7.40 -3.16 -4.20
N VAL A 390 6.91 -2.44 -5.22
CA VAL A 390 5.79 -1.50 -5.07
C VAL A 390 4.63 -1.98 -5.91
N VAL A 391 3.43 -1.91 -5.36
CA VAL A 391 2.18 -2.12 -6.11
C VAL A 391 1.28 -0.92 -5.88
N ASN A 392 0.82 -0.33 -6.98
CA ASN A 392 -0.18 0.71 -6.92
C ASN A 392 -1.55 0.07 -7.05
N GLN A 393 -2.32 0.05 -5.96
CA GLN A 393 -3.72 -0.32 -6.04
C GLN A 393 -4.45 0.68 -6.94
N GLY A 394 -5.43 0.17 -7.69
CA GLY A 394 -6.31 1.01 -8.48
C GLY A 394 -7.16 1.91 -7.60
N MET A 395 -7.86 2.84 -8.22
CA MET A 395 -8.75 3.74 -7.48
C MET A 395 -10.14 3.12 -7.36
N ILE A 396 -10.71 3.10 -6.16
CA ILE A 396 -12.15 2.90 -5.99
C ILE A 396 -12.88 4.22 -6.27
N LEU A 397 -13.69 4.20 -7.33
CA LEU A 397 -14.58 5.29 -7.72
C LEU A 397 -15.90 5.18 -6.95
N GLY A 398 -16.53 6.32 -6.68
CA GLY A 398 -17.87 6.38 -6.11
C GLY A 398 -18.93 5.80 -7.06
N THR A 399 -20.18 5.75 -6.59
CA THR A 399 -21.33 5.33 -7.42
C THR A 399 -21.60 6.27 -8.59
N ASP A 400 -21.04 7.48 -8.55
CA ASP A 400 -21.03 8.49 -9.60
C ASP A 400 -19.94 8.26 -10.67
N GLY A 401 -19.07 7.25 -10.49
CA GLY A 401 -17.93 6.99 -11.37
C GLY A 401 -16.79 7.99 -11.21
N LEU A 402 -16.80 8.83 -10.18
CA LEU A 402 -15.75 9.81 -9.91
C LEU A 402 -14.84 9.35 -8.76
N LYS A 403 -13.62 9.91 -8.70
CA LYS A 403 -12.74 9.73 -7.55
C LYS A 403 -13.49 10.16 -6.27
N MET A 404 -13.56 9.27 -5.29
CA MET A 404 -14.07 9.61 -3.96
C MET A 404 -13.15 10.65 -3.32
N SER A 405 -13.74 11.72 -2.80
CA SER A 405 -13.01 12.72 -2.03
C SER A 405 -13.94 13.39 -1.04
N LYS A 406 -13.42 13.64 0.17
CA LYS A 406 -14.20 14.28 1.25
C LYS A 406 -14.69 15.67 0.84
N SER A 407 -13.92 16.40 0.04
CA SER A 407 -14.29 17.72 -0.47
C SER A 407 -15.49 17.70 -1.41
N LYS A 408 -15.69 16.60 -2.17
CA LYS A 408 -16.85 16.42 -3.07
C LYS A 408 -18.07 15.83 -2.37
N GLY A 409 -17.94 15.39 -1.12
CA GLY A 409 -19.04 14.79 -0.35
C GLY A 409 -19.52 13.44 -0.90
N ASN A 410 -18.79 12.81 -1.81
CA ASN A 410 -19.15 11.54 -2.45
C ASN A 410 -18.46 10.32 -1.82
N VAL A 411 -17.92 10.47 -0.61
CA VAL A 411 -17.25 9.38 0.10
C VAL A 411 -18.26 8.42 0.72
N ILE A 412 -17.89 7.14 0.73
CA ILE A 412 -18.65 6.09 1.43
C ILE A 412 -17.89 5.75 2.70
N ASN A 413 -18.57 5.85 3.85
CA ASN A 413 -18.00 5.56 5.15
C ASN A 413 -17.92 4.03 5.36
N PRO A 414 -16.74 3.45 5.67
CA PRO A 414 -16.63 2.02 5.92
C PRO A 414 -17.41 1.56 7.15
N ASP A 415 -17.64 2.42 8.16
CA ASP A 415 -18.44 2.04 9.34
C ASP A 415 -19.87 1.61 8.95
N ASP A 416 -20.50 2.32 8.01
CA ASP A 416 -21.87 2.01 7.56
C ASP A 416 -21.91 0.63 6.89
N ILE A 417 -20.89 0.30 6.10
CA ILE A 417 -20.76 -1.01 5.43
C ILE A 417 -20.49 -2.12 6.43
N VAL A 418 -19.59 -1.90 7.39
CA VAL A 418 -19.25 -2.88 8.43
C VAL A 418 -20.47 -3.15 9.33
N GLU A 419 -21.22 -2.10 9.69
CA GLU A 419 -22.43 -2.23 10.50
C GLU A 419 -23.57 -2.95 9.77
N GLU A 420 -23.71 -2.78 8.45
CA GLU A 420 -24.76 -3.44 7.67
C GLU A 420 -24.38 -4.88 7.26
N LEU A 421 -23.15 -5.08 6.79
CA LEU A 421 -22.72 -6.28 6.07
C LEU A 421 -21.54 -7.03 6.70
N GLY A 422 -20.80 -6.39 7.61
CA GLY A 422 -19.60 -6.94 8.25
C GLY A 422 -18.28 -6.66 7.51
N ALA A 423 -17.20 -6.61 8.27
CA ALA A 423 -15.83 -6.39 7.78
C ALA A 423 -15.37 -7.44 6.77
N ASP A 424 -15.69 -8.72 6.97
CA ASP A 424 -15.31 -9.78 6.04
C ASP A 424 -15.95 -9.57 4.66
N THR A 425 -17.19 -9.10 4.62
CA THR A 425 -17.88 -8.79 3.37
C THR A 425 -17.17 -7.67 2.61
N LEU A 426 -16.82 -6.59 3.30
CA LEU A 426 -16.12 -5.44 2.72
C LEU A 426 -14.77 -5.86 2.11
N ARG A 427 -13.95 -6.57 2.89
CA ARG A 427 -12.62 -7.03 2.48
C ARG A 427 -12.68 -7.95 1.26
N VAL A 428 -13.55 -8.96 1.30
CA VAL A 428 -13.72 -9.89 0.18
C VAL A 428 -14.25 -9.17 -1.05
N TYR A 429 -15.18 -8.22 -0.88
CA TYR A 429 -15.73 -7.45 -2.00
C TYR A 429 -14.66 -6.64 -2.72
N GLU A 430 -13.91 -5.79 -2.01
CA GLU A 430 -12.86 -4.95 -2.62
C GLU A 430 -11.85 -5.78 -3.42
N MET A 431 -11.45 -6.92 -2.87
CA MET A 431 -10.51 -7.83 -3.54
C MET A 431 -11.14 -8.64 -4.67
N PHE A 432 -12.46 -8.79 -4.71
CA PHE A 432 -13.19 -9.51 -5.75
C PHE A 432 -13.65 -8.62 -6.91
N MET A 433 -13.76 -7.30 -6.70
CA MET A 433 -14.21 -6.33 -7.71
C MET A 433 -13.40 -6.39 -9.02
N GLY A 434 -12.12 -6.80 -8.95
CA GLY A 434 -11.23 -6.90 -10.09
C GLY A 434 -9.76 -7.01 -9.68
N PRO A 435 -8.82 -7.05 -10.64
CA PRO A 435 -7.38 -7.03 -10.36
C PRO A 435 -7.01 -5.85 -9.45
N LEU A 436 -6.07 -6.04 -8.51
CA LEU A 436 -5.70 -5.01 -7.52
C LEU A 436 -5.33 -3.66 -8.16
N ILE A 437 -4.67 -3.68 -9.31
CA ILE A 437 -4.13 -2.49 -9.98
C ILE A 437 -5.15 -1.72 -10.83
N ASP A 438 -6.34 -2.27 -11.04
CA ASP A 438 -7.35 -1.68 -11.90
C ASP A 438 -8.23 -0.70 -11.13
N THR A 439 -8.60 0.42 -11.75
CA THR A 439 -9.65 1.32 -11.23
C THR A 439 -11.01 0.63 -11.29
N LYS A 440 -11.79 0.73 -10.20
CA LYS A 440 -13.06 0.00 -10.04
C LYS A 440 -14.17 0.92 -9.55
N ALA A 441 -15.39 0.71 -10.01
CA ALA A 441 -16.56 1.45 -9.54
C ALA A 441 -17.25 0.74 -8.39
N TRP A 442 -17.51 1.47 -7.30
CA TRP A 442 -18.24 0.94 -6.15
C TRP A 442 -19.69 0.58 -6.48
N SER A 443 -20.17 -0.56 -5.98
CA SER A 443 -21.55 -1.01 -6.13
C SER A 443 -22.13 -1.57 -4.83
N THR A 444 -23.10 -0.85 -4.27
CA THR A 444 -23.85 -1.24 -3.06
C THR A 444 -24.75 -2.48 -3.26
N GLU A 445 -25.08 -2.82 -4.51
CA GLU A 445 -25.80 -4.06 -4.82
C GLU A 445 -24.87 -5.26 -4.94
N SER A 446 -23.68 -5.09 -5.55
CA SER A 446 -22.74 -6.19 -5.78
C SER A 446 -22.14 -6.72 -4.47
N ILE A 447 -21.88 -5.84 -3.51
CA ILE A 447 -21.35 -6.21 -2.19
C ILE A 447 -22.29 -7.16 -1.42
N LYS A 448 -23.62 -7.03 -1.59
CA LYS A 448 -24.61 -7.95 -1.00
C LYS A 448 -24.47 -9.38 -1.55
N GLY A 449 -23.93 -9.55 -2.76
CA GLY A 449 -23.61 -10.86 -3.33
C GLY A 449 -22.52 -11.58 -2.55
N ILE A 450 -21.49 -10.85 -2.12
CA ILE A 450 -20.39 -11.37 -1.29
C ILE A 450 -20.92 -11.79 0.08
N ARG A 451 -21.80 -10.98 0.67
CA ARG A 451 -22.46 -11.33 1.93
C ARG A 451 -23.18 -12.68 1.85
N LYS A 452 -24.01 -12.86 0.81
CA LYS A 452 -24.73 -14.13 0.57
C LYS A 452 -23.78 -15.30 0.32
N TRP A 453 -22.63 -15.05 -0.30
CA TRP A 453 -21.61 -16.06 -0.51
C TRP A 453 -20.93 -16.48 0.79
N LEU A 454 -20.58 -15.56 1.69
CA LEU A 454 -20.03 -15.88 3.02
C LEU A 454 -21.02 -16.69 3.86
N GLU A 455 -22.31 -16.36 3.82
CA GLU A 455 -23.35 -17.16 4.48
C GLU A 455 -23.53 -18.55 3.83
N ARG A 456 -23.25 -18.67 2.54
CA ARG A 456 -23.21 -19.98 1.86
C ARG A 456 -21.99 -20.78 2.32
N VAL A 457 -20.85 -20.14 2.55
CA VAL A 457 -19.68 -20.77 3.15
C VAL A 457 -19.99 -21.28 4.56
N GLU A 458 -20.63 -20.47 5.41
CA GLU A 458 -21.06 -20.89 6.74
C GLU A 458 -21.96 -22.15 6.68
N ARG A 459 -23.00 -22.13 5.83
CA ARG A 459 -23.90 -23.30 5.65
C ARG A 459 -23.21 -24.53 5.08
N MET A 460 -22.07 -24.38 4.40
CA MET A 460 -21.30 -25.50 3.85
C MET A 460 -20.80 -26.42 4.97
N TYR A 461 -20.54 -25.87 6.17
CA TYR A 461 -20.04 -26.65 7.30
C TYR A 461 -21.13 -27.52 7.93
N SER A 462 -22.42 -27.26 7.68
CA SER A 462 -23.52 -28.11 8.14
C SER A 462 -23.79 -29.32 7.22
N LEU A 463 -23.04 -29.48 6.12
CA LEU A 463 -23.18 -30.62 5.21
C LEU A 463 -22.65 -31.91 5.84
N ASN A 464 -23.10 -33.06 5.33
CA ASN A 464 -22.63 -34.37 5.78
C ASN A 464 -21.12 -34.50 5.62
N ARG A 465 -20.48 -35.12 6.61
CA ARG A 465 -19.03 -35.13 6.77
C ARG A 465 -18.49 -36.55 6.73
N THR A 466 -17.29 -36.68 6.19
CA THR A 466 -16.50 -37.90 6.25
C THR A 466 -15.16 -37.61 6.91
N ASN A 467 -14.61 -38.58 7.62
CA ASN A 467 -13.29 -38.49 8.21
C ASN A 467 -12.31 -39.31 7.37
N SER A 468 -11.49 -38.63 6.58
CA SER A 468 -10.51 -39.25 5.69
C SER A 468 -9.21 -38.46 5.69
N ASN A 469 -8.09 -39.14 5.88
CA ASN A 469 -6.77 -38.50 5.74
C ASN A 469 -6.43 -38.15 4.28
N LYS A 470 -7.18 -38.68 3.31
CA LYS A 470 -6.95 -38.42 1.89
C LYS A 470 -7.85 -37.30 1.40
N THR A 471 -7.22 -36.21 0.96
CA THR A 471 -7.91 -35.06 0.35
C THR A 471 -8.23 -35.29 -1.13
N SER A 472 -9.22 -34.58 -1.63
CA SER A 472 -9.73 -34.64 -3.00
C SER A 472 -8.79 -33.94 -3.98
N GLY A 473 -8.82 -34.33 -5.25
CA GLY A 473 -8.05 -33.66 -6.30
C GLY A 473 -8.45 -32.19 -6.49
N GLU A 474 -9.74 -31.87 -6.31
CA GLU A 474 -10.26 -30.49 -6.36
C GLU A 474 -9.71 -29.63 -5.23
N TYR A 475 -9.60 -30.17 -4.02
CA TYR A 475 -8.98 -29.47 -2.89
C TYR A 475 -7.49 -29.21 -3.13
N ASN A 476 -6.74 -30.23 -3.56
CA ASN A 476 -5.30 -30.07 -3.86
C ASN A 476 -5.07 -29.04 -4.98
N LYS A 477 -5.94 -29.02 -5.99
CA LYS A 477 -5.95 -28.01 -7.05
C LYS A 477 -6.22 -26.61 -6.50
N LEU A 478 -7.23 -26.47 -5.64
CA LEU A 478 -7.52 -25.21 -4.95
C LEU A 478 -6.28 -24.69 -4.21
N VAL A 479 -5.68 -25.51 -3.35
CA VAL A 479 -4.51 -25.10 -2.55
C VAL A 479 -3.36 -24.65 -3.47
N LYS A 480 -3.03 -25.43 -4.51
CA LYS A 480 -1.98 -25.08 -5.48
C LYS A 480 -2.25 -23.76 -6.19
N GLU A 481 -3.43 -23.63 -6.77
CA GLU A 481 -3.78 -22.49 -7.62
C GLU A 481 -4.07 -21.22 -6.82
N LEU A 482 -4.60 -21.33 -5.61
CA LEU A 482 -4.82 -20.20 -4.71
C LEU A 482 -3.48 -19.69 -4.18
N THR A 483 -2.58 -20.58 -3.72
CA THR A 483 -1.24 -20.21 -3.25
C THR A 483 -0.49 -19.39 -4.31
N LYS A 484 -0.53 -19.85 -5.57
CA LYS A 484 0.06 -19.12 -6.70
C LYS A 484 -0.56 -17.73 -6.88
N ASP A 485 -1.88 -17.61 -6.83
CA ASP A 485 -2.55 -16.32 -7.02
C ASP A 485 -2.22 -15.33 -5.89
N ILE A 486 -2.09 -15.78 -4.64
CA ILE A 486 -1.68 -14.91 -3.53
C ILE A 486 -0.25 -14.39 -3.75
N GLU A 487 0.67 -15.24 -4.20
CA GLU A 487 2.06 -14.83 -4.49
C GLU A 487 2.15 -13.85 -5.68
N GLU A 488 1.24 -13.96 -6.63
CA GLU A 488 1.09 -13.04 -7.78
C GLU A 488 0.16 -11.84 -7.50
N LEU A 489 -0.37 -11.71 -6.28
CA LEU A 489 -1.32 -10.66 -5.85
C LEU A 489 -2.62 -10.60 -6.68
N LYS A 490 -3.07 -11.76 -7.18
CA LYS A 490 -4.30 -11.94 -7.97
C LYS A 490 -5.48 -12.35 -7.08
N PHE A 491 -5.87 -11.45 -6.19
CA PHE A 491 -6.85 -11.75 -5.14
C PHE A 491 -8.26 -12.07 -5.69
N ASN A 492 -8.70 -11.39 -6.76
CA ASN A 492 -10.00 -11.64 -7.37
C ASN A 492 -10.12 -13.06 -7.96
N THR A 493 -9.05 -13.56 -8.59
CA THR A 493 -9.03 -14.93 -9.12
C THR A 493 -8.84 -15.97 -8.01
N ALA A 494 -8.11 -15.64 -6.95
CA ALA A 494 -8.02 -16.48 -5.74
C ALA A 494 -9.40 -16.67 -5.07
N ILE A 495 -10.16 -15.59 -4.89
CA ILE A 495 -11.53 -15.64 -4.35
C ILE A 495 -12.45 -16.42 -5.31
N SER A 496 -12.32 -16.22 -6.62
CA SER A 496 -13.07 -17.02 -7.61
C SER A 496 -12.82 -18.53 -7.45
N LYS A 497 -11.59 -18.94 -7.15
CA LYS A 497 -11.23 -20.35 -6.91
C LYS A 497 -11.87 -20.89 -5.63
N LEU A 498 -11.90 -20.09 -4.55
CA LEU A 498 -12.66 -20.43 -3.33
C LEU A 498 -14.14 -20.64 -3.65
N MET A 499 -14.75 -19.73 -4.42
CA MET A 499 -16.16 -19.83 -4.84
C MET A 499 -16.43 -21.11 -5.65
N VAL A 500 -15.55 -21.45 -6.60
CA VAL A 500 -15.65 -22.68 -7.40
C VAL A 500 -15.54 -23.92 -6.52
N TYR A 501 -14.61 -23.94 -5.56
CA TYR A 501 -14.46 -25.05 -4.63
C TYR A 501 -15.71 -25.22 -3.76
N VAL A 502 -16.26 -24.15 -3.19
CA VAL A 502 -17.53 -24.19 -2.45
C VAL A 502 -18.64 -24.81 -3.30
N ASN A 503 -18.75 -24.42 -4.58
CA ASN A 503 -19.72 -25.02 -5.49
C ASN A 503 -19.50 -26.51 -5.73
N SER A 504 -18.24 -26.99 -5.72
CA SER A 504 -17.91 -28.42 -5.84
C SER A 504 -18.33 -29.22 -4.60
N VAL A 505 -18.14 -28.65 -3.40
CA VAL A 505 -18.52 -29.29 -2.13
C VAL A 505 -20.04 -29.52 -2.07
N TYR A 506 -20.84 -28.58 -2.55
CA TYR A 506 -22.30 -28.74 -2.62
C TYR A 506 -22.80 -29.81 -3.62
N LYS A 507 -21.91 -30.37 -4.46
CA LYS A 507 -22.25 -31.43 -5.43
C LYS A 507 -21.93 -32.83 -4.92
N VAL A 508 -21.13 -32.96 -3.86
CA VAL A 508 -20.76 -34.25 -3.28
C VAL A 508 -21.70 -34.62 -2.13
N LYS A 509 -21.83 -35.93 -1.86
CA LYS A 509 -22.68 -36.42 -0.76
C LYS A 509 -22.10 -36.13 0.62
N GLU A 510 -20.77 -36.20 0.74
CA GLU A 510 -20.03 -36.00 1.97
C GLU A 510 -18.78 -35.16 1.65
N THR A 511 -18.41 -34.28 2.58
CA THR A 511 -17.18 -33.49 2.50
C THR A 511 -16.19 -33.92 3.59
N ASN A 512 -14.90 -33.85 3.28
CA ASN A 512 -13.84 -34.25 4.19
C ASN A 512 -13.58 -33.15 5.23
N ILE A 513 -13.55 -33.52 6.51
CA ILE A 513 -13.30 -32.58 7.62
C ILE A 513 -11.93 -31.90 7.49
N GLU A 514 -10.88 -32.62 7.07
CA GLU A 514 -9.55 -32.01 6.87
C GLU A 514 -9.54 -30.97 5.75
N GLU A 515 -10.36 -31.15 4.71
CA GLU A 515 -10.51 -30.17 3.63
C GLU A 515 -11.27 -28.93 4.10
N LEU A 516 -12.28 -29.09 4.96
CA LEU A 516 -12.98 -27.97 5.59
C LEU A 516 -12.03 -27.14 6.45
N LYS A 517 -11.24 -27.79 7.32
CA LYS A 517 -10.19 -27.12 8.11
C LYS A 517 -9.25 -26.32 7.23
N GLY A 518 -8.69 -26.95 6.19
CA GLY A 518 -7.77 -26.28 5.29
C GLY A 518 -8.43 -25.17 4.46
N PHE A 519 -9.72 -25.31 4.13
CA PHE A 519 -10.51 -24.24 3.51
C PHE A 519 -10.67 -23.04 4.44
N ALA A 520 -10.98 -23.24 5.73
CA ALA A 520 -11.05 -22.16 6.71
C ALA A 520 -9.71 -21.40 6.80
N ILE A 521 -8.58 -22.12 6.83
CA ILE A 521 -7.25 -21.50 6.85
C ILE A 521 -7.01 -20.65 5.61
N MET A 522 -7.36 -21.13 4.41
CA MET A 522 -7.24 -20.35 3.17
C MET A 522 -8.22 -19.17 3.11
N LEU A 523 -9.43 -19.32 3.63
CA LEU A 523 -10.43 -18.24 3.72
C LEU A 523 -9.96 -17.11 4.65
N SER A 524 -9.21 -17.46 5.70
CA SER A 524 -8.82 -16.54 6.78
C SER A 524 -8.02 -15.31 6.36
N ILE A 525 -7.32 -15.37 5.24
CA ILE A 525 -6.59 -14.21 4.73
C ILE A 525 -7.56 -13.18 4.14
N PHE A 526 -8.71 -13.62 3.63
CA PHE A 526 -9.74 -12.78 3.03
C PHE A 526 -10.84 -12.38 4.02
N ALA A 527 -11.40 -13.38 4.73
CA ALA A 527 -12.49 -13.25 5.70
C ALA A 527 -12.07 -13.85 7.05
N PRO A 528 -11.16 -13.17 7.80
CA PRO A 528 -10.56 -13.72 9.00
C PRO A 528 -11.55 -14.01 10.13
N HIS A 529 -12.61 -13.22 10.28
CA HIS A 529 -13.52 -13.35 11.43
C HIS A 529 -14.40 -14.60 11.28
N LEU A 530 -15.00 -14.79 10.10
CA LEU A 530 -15.77 -15.99 9.78
C LEU A 530 -14.86 -17.22 9.81
N ALA A 531 -13.64 -17.15 9.28
CA ALA A 531 -12.73 -18.29 9.27
C ALA A 531 -12.37 -18.77 10.68
N GLU A 532 -12.07 -17.86 11.62
CA GLU A 532 -11.82 -18.24 13.03
C GLU A 532 -13.08 -18.84 13.67
N GLU A 533 -14.26 -18.28 13.41
CA GLU A 533 -15.52 -18.83 13.94
C GLU A 533 -15.80 -20.23 13.42
N LEU A 534 -15.51 -20.50 12.14
CA LEU A 534 -15.63 -21.84 11.56
C LEU A 534 -14.64 -22.81 12.20
N MET A 535 -13.40 -22.38 12.46
CA MET A 535 -12.40 -23.21 13.13
C MET A 535 -12.82 -23.55 14.56
N GLU A 536 -13.28 -22.57 15.33
CA GLU A 536 -13.72 -22.77 16.72
C GLU A 536 -14.96 -23.68 16.81
N ASN A 537 -15.95 -23.48 15.93
CA ASN A 537 -17.16 -24.32 15.87
C ASN A 537 -16.85 -25.79 15.56
N GLU A 538 -15.76 -26.05 14.83
CA GLU A 538 -15.26 -27.40 14.54
C GLU A 538 -14.33 -27.94 15.64
N GLY A 539 -14.09 -27.18 16.70
CA GLY A 539 -13.23 -27.57 17.83
C GLY A 539 -11.73 -27.47 17.55
N TYR A 540 -11.32 -26.71 16.53
CA TYR A 540 -9.92 -26.46 16.24
C TYR A 540 -9.36 -25.28 17.04
N GLU A 541 -8.03 -25.30 17.23
CA GLU A 541 -7.32 -24.13 17.75
C GLU A 541 -7.44 -22.93 16.79
N PRO A 542 -7.28 -21.69 17.29
CA PRO A 542 -7.31 -20.49 16.46
C PRO A 542 -6.27 -20.50 15.34
N ILE A 543 -6.55 -19.81 14.25
CA ILE A 543 -5.83 -19.92 12.97
C ILE A 543 -4.32 -19.66 13.08
N HIS A 544 -3.90 -18.75 13.95
CA HIS A 544 -2.48 -18.46 14.18
C HIS A 544 -1.65 -19.64 14.74
N LYS A 545 -2.30 -20.73 15.16
CA LYS A 545 -1.65 -21.99 15.58
C LYS A 545 -1.44 -22.99 14.45
N HIS A 546 -1.97 -22.71 13.26
CA HIS A 546 -1.89 -23.60 12.10
C HIS A 546 -0.91 -23.10 11.05
N GLU A 547 -0.55 -23.99 10.13
CA GLU A 547 0.26 -23.66 8.96
C GLU A 547 -0.61 -23.57 7.70
N TRP A 548 -0.09 -22.89 6.68
CA TRP A 548 -0.73 -22.82 5.38
C TRP A 548 -0.86 -24.23 4.75
N PRO A 549 -2.03 -24.60 4.19
CA PRO A 549 -2.24 -25.96 3.66
C PRO A 549 -1.24 -26.33 2.56
N THR A 550 -0.91 -27.63 2.50
CA THR A 550 -0.09 -28.23 1.45
C THR A 550 -0.95 -28.99 0.45
N PHE A 551 -0.42 -29.22 -0.75
CA PHE A 551 -1.09 -30.03 -1.78
C PHE A 551 -0.21 -31.19 -2.24
N ASP A 552 -0.84 -32.29 -2.65
CA ASP A 552 -0.23 -33.40 -3.36
C ASP A 552 -0.56 -33.31 -4.86
N GLU A 553 0.46 -33.02 -5.67
CA GLU A 553 0.34 -32.88 -7.11
C GLU A 553 -0.15 -34.15 -7.81
N LYS A 554 0.06 -35.33 -7.21
CA LYS A 554 -0.41 -36.63 -7.75
C LYS A 554 -1.93 -36.80 -7.65
N LEU A 555 -2.57 -36.09 -6.72
CA LEU A 555 -4.02 -36.13 -6.54
C LEU A 555 -4.76 -35.17 -7.45
N ILE A 556 -4.06 -34.16 -7.98
CA ILE A 556 -4.61 -33.22 -8.95
C ILE A 556 -4.78 -33.95 -10.27
N LYS A 557 -6.02 -34.33 -10.59
CA LYS A 557 -6.33 -34.88 -11.91
C LYS A 557 -6.00 -33.83 -12.96
N SER A 558 -5.20 -34.20 -13.96
CA SER A 558 -5.07 -33.40 -15.17
C SER A 558 -6.47 -33.22 -15.77
N GLY A 559 -6.95 -31.98 -15.84
CA GLY A 559 -8.21 -31.70 -16.51
C GLY A 559 -8.12 -32.13 -17.98
N LYS A 560 -9.24 -32.59 -18.54
CA LYS A 560 -9.29 -32.86 -19.98
C LYS A 560 -8.99 -31.58 -20.74
N THR A 561 -8.02 -31.64 -21.64
CA THR A 561 -7.74 -30.53 -22.56
C THR A 561 -8.70 -30.64 -23.72
N THR A 562 -9.56 -29.64 -23.88
CA THR A 562 -10.45 -29.54 -25.04
C THR A 562 -9.72 -28.82 -26.19
N ILE A 563 -9.51 -29.51 -27.31
CA ILE A 563 -8.99 -28.93 -28.55
C ILE A 563 -10.13 -28.79 -29.55
N VAL A 564 -10.44 -27.57 -29.93
CA VAL A 564 -11.49 -27.30 -30.91
C VAL A 564 -10.98 -27.44 -32.35
N ILE A 565 -11.76 -28.08 -33.20
CA ILE A 565 -11.47 -28.29 -34.61
C ILE A 565 -12.32 -27.36 -35.44
N GLN A 566 -11.66 -26.55 -36.26
CA GLN A 566 -12.28 -25.58 -37.16
C GLN A 566 -11.96 -25.89 -38.61
N VAL A 567 -12.87 -25.49 -39.51
CA VAL A 567 -12.63 -25.46 -40.95
C VAL A 567 -13.06 -24.09 -41.45
N LEU A 568 -12.14 -23.37 -42.11
CA LEU A 568 -12.31 -21.96 -42.50
C LEU A 568 -12.74 -21.07 -41.32
N GLY A 569 -12.18 -21.32 -40.12
CA GLY A 569 -12.46 -20.57 -38.90
C GLY A 569 -13.80 -20.91 -38.21
N LYS A 570 -14.63 -21.79 -38.79
CA LYS A 570 -15.90 -22.22 -38.20
C LYS A 570 -15.72 -23.51 -37.40
N LEU A 571 -16.24 -23.54 -36.17
CA LEU A 571 -16.20 -24.71 -35.28
C LEU A 571 -16.95 -25.92 -35.88
N ARG A 572 -16.29 -27.09 -35.92
CA ARG A 572 -16.82 -28.35 -36.48
C ARG A 572 -16.78 -29.53 -35.50
N ALA A 573 -15.82 -29.55 -34.59
CA ALA A 573 -15.75 -30.54 -33.53
C ALA A 573 -14.98 -30.00 -32.32
N ALA A 574 -15.06 -30.69 -31.19
CA ALA A 574 -14.21 -30.49 -30.04
C ALA A 574 -13.76 -31.87 -29.54
N PHE A 575 -12.45 -32.04 -29.36
CA PHE A 575 -11.87 -33.27 -28.82
C PHE A 575 -11.41 -33.02 -27.40
N GLU A 576 -11.72 -33.94 -26.50
CA GLU A 576 -11.26 -33.88 -25.11
C GLU A 576 -10.22 -34.96 -24.86
N PHE A 577 -9.07 -34.55 -24.31
CA PHE A 577 -7.95 -35.44 -24.06
C PHE A 577 -7.51 -35.37 -22.60
N ASP A 578 -7.40 -36.52 -21.93
CA ASP A 578 -6.76 -36.60 -20.61
C ASP A 578 -5.23 -36.37 -20.70
N VAL A 579 -4.62 -36.79 -21.82
CA VAL A 579 -3.26 -36.48 -22.24
C VAL A 579 -3.31 -36.10 -23.72
N VAL A 580 -2.86 -34.89 -24.05
CA VAL A 580 -2.93 -34.36 -25.42
C VAL A 580 -1.99 -35.16 -26.34
N PRO A 581 -2.52 -35.81 -27.40
CA PRO A 581 -1.69 -36.52 -28.38
C PRO A 581 -0.81 -35.55 -29.18
N SER A 582 0.11 -36.08 -29.98
CA SER A 582 0.89 -35.27 -30.90
C SER A 582 -0.03 -34.51 -31.88
N LYS A 583 0.47 -33.39 -32.41
CA LYS A 583 -0.25 -32.57 -33.40
C LYS A 583 -0.73 -33.42 -34.58
N GLU A 584 0.12 -34.33 -35.05
CA GLU A 584 -0.12 -35.20 -36.19
C GLU A 584 -1.28 -36.18 -35.92
N GLU A 585 -1.33 -36.76 -34.72
CA GLU A 585 -2.43 -37.65 -34.29
C GLU A 585 -3.76 -36.91 -34.22
N ILE A 586 -3.77 -35.71 -33.66
CA ILE A 586 -4.99 -34.89 -33.55
C ILE A 586 -5.50 -34.49 -34.95
N ILE A 587 -4.59 -34.17 -35.88
CA ILE A 587 -4.94 -33.87 -37.28
C ILE A 587 -5.59 -35.09 -37.94
N GLU A 588 -5.05 -36.29 -37.75
CA GLU A 588 -5.60 -37.51 -38.32
C GLU A 588 -6.96 -37.87 -37.71
N MET A 589 -7.13 -37.70 -36.40
CA MET A 589 -8.43 -37.81 -35.74
C MET A 589 -9.44 -36.80 -36.32
N ALA A 590 -9.01 -35.55 -36.53
CA ALA A 590 -9.85 -34.49 -37.08
C ALA A 590 -10.31 -34.78 -38.50
N LYS A 591 -9.42 -35.26 -39.38
CA LYS A 591 -9.80 -35.64 -40.77
C LYS A 591 -10.77 -36.82 -40.83
N LYS A 592 -10.71 -37.73 -39.85
CA LYS A 592 -11.60 -38.90 -39.74
C LYS A 592 -12.94 -38.58 -39.10
N HIS A 593 -13.04 -37.49 -38.35
CA HIS A 593 -14.28 -37.10 -37.68
C HIS A 593 -15.37 -36.71 -38.68
N GLU A 594 -16.54 -37.34 -38.58
CA GLU A 594 -17.61 -37.23 -39.58
C GLU A 594 -18.05 -35.78 -39.84
N ASN A 595 -18.17 -34.97 -38.78
CA ASN A 595 -18.60 -33.59 -38.90
C ASN A 595 -17.51 -32.64 -39.41
N VAL A 596 -16.25 -33.05 -39.38
CA VAL A 596 -15.13 -32.25 -39.92
C VAL A 596 -14.92 -32.63 -41.39
N LYS A 597 -14.92 -33.92 -41.69
CA LYS A 597 -14.76 -34.50 -43.04
C LYS A 597 -15.73 -33.91 -44.06
N LYS A 598 -16.99 -33.65 -43.68
CA LYS A 598 -18.01 -33.00 -44.53
C LYS A 598 -17.60 -31.62 -45.06
N PHE A 599 -16.71 -30.92 -44.36
CA PHE A 599 -16.25 -29.59 -44.74
C PHE A 599 -14.83 -29.59 -45.31
N LEU A 600 -14.17 -30.75 -45.37
CA LEU A 600 -12.86 -30.93 -46.01
C LEU A 600 -13.04 -31.37 -47.48
N THR A 601 -13.82 -30.60 -48.26
CA THR A 601 -14.20 -30.94 -49.64
C THR A 601 -13.21 -30.46 -50.69
N GLY A 602 -12.19 -29.69 -50.31
CA GLY A 602 -11.15 -29.14 -51.18
C GLY A 602 -9.74 -29.47 -50.69
N GLU A 603 -8.73 -29.03 -51.45
CA GLU A 603 -7.32 -29.16 -51.07
C GLU A 603 -7.05 -28.36 -49.78
N ILE A 604 -6.39 -29.00 -48.80
CA ILE A 604 -5.98 -28.34 -47.56
C ILE A 604 -4.74 -27.50 -47.87
N LEU A 605 -4.91 -26.18 -47.90
CA LEU A 605 -3.85 -25.21 -48.19
C LEU A 605 -2.95 -24.97 -46.96
N LYS A 606 -3.55 -24.98 -45.76
CA LYS A 606 -2.84 -24.69 -44.50
C LYS A 606 -3.56 -25.29 -43.31
N ILE A 607 -2.78 -25.73 -42.31
CA ILE A 607 -3.29 -26.15 -41.00
C ILE A 607 -2.69 -25.22 -39.95
N ILE A 608 -3.53 -24.52 -39.20
CA ILE A 608 -3.12 -23.65 -38.09
C ILE A 608 -3.36 -24.42 -36.80
N TYR A 609 -2.29 -24.67 -36.04
CA TYR A 609 -2.36 -25.31 -34.73
C TYR A 609 -1.97 -24.32 -33.64
N ILE A 610 -2.85 -24.14 -32.67
CA ILE A 610 -2.54 -23.45 -31.42
C ILE A 610 -2.48 -24.53 -30.34
N PRO A 611 -1.30 -24.81 -29.76
CA PRO A 611 -1.12 -25.86 -28.77
C PRO A 611 -2.17 -25.83 -27.66
N ASN A 612 -2.73 -27.01 -27.35
CA ASN A 612 -3.76 -27.23 -26.32
C ASN A 612 -5.04 -26.38 -26.46
N LYS A 613 -5.29 -25.78 -27.63
CA LYS A 613 -6.46 -24.91 -27.87
C LYS A 613 -7.24 -25.29 -29.12
N LEU A 614 -6.62 -25.26 -30.30
CA LEU A 614 -7.35 -25.48 -31.55
C LEU A 614 -6.51 -25.97 -32.72
N ILE A 615 -7.18 -26.59 -33.69
CA ILE A 615 -6.71 -26.82 -35.06
C ILE A 615 -7.71 -26.20 -36.03
N ASN A 616 -7.24 -25.35 -36.95
CA ASN A 616 -8.04 -24.81 -38.04
C ASN A 616 -7.51 -25.28 -39.40
N PHE A 617 -8.36 -25.95 -40.17
CA PHE A 617 -8.09 -26.34 -41.55
C PHE A 617 -8.52 -25.23 -42.51
N VAL A 618 -7.57 -24.73 -43.28
CA VAL A 618 -7.82 -23.81 -44.41
C VAL A 618 -7.89 -24.67 -45.67
N VAL A 619 -9.07 -24.72 -46.27
CA VAL A 619 -9.35 -25.47 -47.50
C VAL A 619 -9.68 -24.51 -48.64
N LYS A 620 -9.39 -24.91 -49.88
CA LYS A 620 -9.68 -24.13 -51.10
C LYS A 620 -11.16 -24.05 -51.42
#